data_AF-A0A929PCM7-F1
#
_entry.id   AF-A0A929PCM7-F1
#
_cell.length_a   1.000
_cell.length_b   1.000
_cell.length_c   1.000
_cell.angle_alpha   90.00
_cell.angle_beta   90.00
_cell.angle_gamma   90.00
#
_symmetry.space_group_name_H-M   'P 1'
#
loop_
_entity.id
_entity.type
_entity.pdbx_description
1 polymer ?
#
loop_
_entity_poly.entity_id
_entity_poly.type
_entity_poly.pdbx_seq_one_letter_code
_entity_poly.pdbx_strand_id
1 'polypeptide(L)' 'NTMALEKALIERALAKTDNNRTRAARLLEISHPTLLSKMKTYSIS' A
#
# COMPACT_ATOMS: atom_id res chain seq x y z
N ASN A 1 -3.80 -13.20 -12.00
CA ASN A 1 -4.45 -12.14 -11.20
C ASN A 1 -3.46 -11.37 -10.32
N THR A 2 -2.63 -10.50 -10.91
CA THR A 2 -1.57 -9.79 -10.19
C THR A 2 -2.09 -8.60 -9.35
N MET A 3 -3.19 -7.97 -9.78
CA MET A 3 -3.81 -6.82 -9.08
C MET A 3 -4.35 -7.18 -7.68
N ALA A 4 -4.94 -8.37 -7.53
CA ALA A 4 -5.48 -8.82 -6.24
C ALA A 4 -4.37 -9.06 -5.20
N LEU A 5 -3.23 -9.60 -5.64
CA LEU A 5 -2.06 -9.79 -4.78
C LEU A 5 -1.47 -8.44 -4.35
N GLU A 6 -1.31 -7.51 -5.29
CA GLU A 6 -0.80 -6.18 -4.97
C GLU A 6 -1.69 -5.43 -3.97
N LYS A 7 -3.02 -5.47 -4.17
CA LYS A 7 -3.99 -4.89 -3.23
C LYS A 7 -3.83 -5.47 -1.83
N ALA A 8 -3.77 -6.80 -1.71
CA ALA A 8 -3.63 -7.48 -0.42
C ALA A 8 -2.30 -7.15 0.29
N LEU A 9 -1.22 -6.98 -0.47
CA LEU A 9 0.07 -6.56 0.09
C LEU A 9 0.01 -5.13 0.64
N ILE A 10 -0.65 -4.21 -0.06
CA ILE A 10 -0.86 -2.83 0.40
C ILE A 10 -1.68 -2.80 1.67
N GLU A 11 -2.82 -3.50 1.71
CA GLU A 11 -3.70 -3.56 2.90
C GLU A 11 -2.94 -4.15 4.10
N ARG A 12 -2.15 -5.21 3.89
CA ARG A 12 -1.34 -5.81 4.95
C ARG A 12 -0.24 -4.88 5.46
N ALA A 13 0.40 -4.12 4.57
CA ALA A 13 1.42 -3.15 4.96
C ALA A 13 0.82 -1.99 5.77
N LEU A 14 -0.35 -1.49 5.37
CA LEU A 14 -1.10 -0.48 6.12
C LEU A 14 -1.49 -1.01 7.51
N ALA A 15 -2.07 -2.21 7.59
CA ALA A 15 -2.43 -2.83 8.86
C ALA A 15 -1.22 -3.02 9.79
N LYS A 16 -0.08 -3.50 9.27
CA LYS A 16 1.17 -3.67 10.03
C LYS A 16 1.78 -2.37 10.54
N THR A 17 1.40 -1.23 9.95
CA THR A 17 1.97 0.07 10.25
C THR A 17 0.96 1.02 10.88
N ASP A 18 -0.19 0.51 11.33
CA ASP A 18 -1.27 1.30 11.91
C ASP A 18 -1.73 2.43 10.97
N ASN A 19 -1.92 2.08 9.69
CA ASN A 19 -2.27 2.99 8.59
C ASN A 19 -1.25 4.12 8.32
N ASN A 20 -0.03 4.01 8.86
CA ASN A 20 1.04 4.95 8.57
C ASN A 20 1.57 4.73 7.14
N ARG A 21 1.03 5.50 6.19
CA ARG A 21 1.33 5.42 4.75
C ARG A 21 2.83 5.54 4.43
N THR A 22 3.56 6.41 5.14
CA THR A 22 5.01 6.54 4.96
C THR A 22 5.76 5.27 5.39
N ARG A 23 5.36 4.64 6.51
CA ARG A 23 5.95 3.37 6.96
C ARG A 23 5.52 2.20 6.09
N ALA A 24 4.28 2.17 5.62
CA ALA A 24 3.78 1.15 4.71
C ALA A 24 4.56 1.17 3.38
N ALA A 25 4.82 2.36 2.82
CA ALA A 25 5.62 2.53 1.61
C ALA A 25 7.05 1.99 1.79
N ARG A 26 7.68 2.28 2.95
CA ARG A 26 8.98 1.73 3.31
C ARG A 26 8.97 0.21 3.44
N LEU A 27 7.91 -0.37 4.02
CA LEU A 27 7.78 -1.83 4.19
C LEU A 27 7.57 -2.57 2.86
N LEU A 28 6.96 -1.89 1.88
CA LEU A 28 6.76 -2.39 0.52
C LEU A 28 7.94 -2.06 -0.43
N GLU A 29 8.97 -1.37 0.08
CA GLU A 29 10.14 -0.94 -0.69
C GLU A 29 9.78 -0.10 -1.94
N ILE A 30 8.72 0.71 -1.82
CA ILE A 30 8.29 1.65 -2.86
C ILE A 30 8.31 3.08 -2.33
N SER A 31 8.33 4.04 -3.26
CA SER A 31 8.19 5.44 -2.89
C SER A 31 6.80 5.73 -2.31
N HIS A 32 6.72 6.69 -1.38
CA HIS A 32 5.44 7.16 -0.84
C HIS A 32 4.46 7.61 -1.96
N PRO A 33 4.84 8.42 -2.97
CA PRO A 33 3.90 8.78 -4.04
C PRO A 33 3.42 7.58 -4.86
N THR A 34 4.26 6.55 -5.06
CA THR A 34 3.83 5.29 -5.69
C THR A 34 2.74 4.60 -4.87
N LEU A 35 2.91 4.52 -3.54
CA LEU A 35 1.88 3.95 -2.66
C LEU A 35 0.56 4.73 -2.76
N LEU A 36 0.59 6.06 -2.68
CA LEU A 36 -0.62 6.89 -2.75
C LEU A 36 -1.37 6.72 -4.08
N SER A 37 -0.64 6.66 -5.19
CA SER A 37 -1.22 6.39 -6.51
C SER A 37 -1.91 5.02 -6.56
N LYS A 38 -1.26 3.98 -6.04
CA LYS A 38 -1.83 2.62 -5.98
C LYS A 38 -3.05 2.55 -5.05
N MET A 39 -3.01 3.21 -3.89
CA MET A 39 -4.15 3.32 -2.97
C MET A 39 -5.36 3.96 -3.67
N LYS A 40 -5.14 5.03 -4.44
CA LYS A 40 -6.20 5.65 -5.26
C LYS A 40 -6.75 4.69 -6.31
N THR A 41 -5.89 3.99 -7.05
CA THR A 41 -6.30 3.01 -8.07
C THR A 41 -7.14 1.88 -7.48
N TYR A 42 -6.78 1.39 -6.29
CA TYR A 42 -7.49 0.29 -5.62
C TYR A 42 -8.59 0.75 -4.66
N SER A 43 -8.85 2.06 -4.58
CA SER A 43 -9.83 2.66 -3.66
C SER A 43 -9.61 2.25 -2.19
N ILE A 44 -8.34 2.28 -1.76
CA ILE A 44 -7.90 2.03 -0.37
C ILE A 44 -7.73 3.39 0.33
N SER A 45 -8.28 3.54 1.54
CA SER A 45 -8.28 4.78 2.34
C SER A 45 -7.25 4.76 3.46
#